data_AF-A0A0U2QRU7-F1
#
_entry.id   AF-A0A0U2QRU7-F1
#
_cell.length_a   1.000
_cell.length_b   1.000
_cell.length_c   1.000
_cell.angle_alpha   90.00
_cell.angle_beta   90.00
_cell.angle_gamma   90.00
#
_symmetry.space_group_name_H-M   'P 1'
#
loop_
_entity.id
_entity.type
_entity.pdbx_description
1 polymer ?
#
loop_
_entity_poly.entity_id
_entity_poly.type
_entity_poly.pdbx_seq_one_letter_code
_entity_poly.pdbx_strand_id
1 'polypeptide(L)'
;YYAMEGWFIKTTNFKNEIINNNNNIEWFPSHIKEGRMGNFLENMVDWNIGRNRYWGTPLNVWICNDCNHEYAPSSIKDLQNNSINKIDEDIELHRPYVDNITLSCPKCNGKMSRVEEVIDVWFDSGSMPFAQHHYPFDNQKIFNQHFPADFI
;
A
#
# COMPACT_ATOMS: atom_id res chain seq x y z
N TYR A 1 -0.95 -18.31 -17.58
CA TYR A 1 -1.78 -17.25 -16.99
C TYR A 1 -3.08 -17.85 -16.50
N TYR A 2 -3.57 -17.43 -15.33
CA TYR A 2 -4.82 -17.90 -14.74
C TYR A 2 -5.64 -16.67 -14.32
N ALA A 3 -6.96 -16.72 -14.50
CA ALA A 3 -7.85 -15.65 -14.09
C ALA A 3 -8.14 -15.78 -12.59
N MET A 4 -7.84 -14.73 -11.84
CA MET A 4 -8.06 -14.67 -10.39
C MET A 4 -8.52 -13.27 -10.01
N GLU A 5 -9.21 -13.18 -8.88
CA GLU A 5 -9.37 -11.91 -8.18
C GLU A 5 -8.00 -11.38 -7.73
N GLY A 6 -7.86 -10.06 -7.72
CA GLY A 6 -6.62 -9.41 -7.33
C GLY A 6 -6.80 -7.91 -7.14
N TRP A 7 -5.98 -7.36 -6.26
CA TRP A 7 -5.94 -5.93 -5.97
C TRP A 7 -4.84 -5.28 -6.79
N PHE A 8 -5.18 -4.22 -7.53
CA PHE A 8 -4.25 -3.54 -8.42
C PHE A 8 -4.12 -2.07 -8.06
N ILE A 9 -2.89 -1.58 -8.04
CA ILE A 9 -2.63 -0.14 -8.15
C ILE A 9 -2.65 0.21 -9.64
N LYS A 10 -3.49 1.18 -10.00
CA LYS A 10 -3.63 1.67 -11.37
C LYS A 10 -2.44 2.55 -11.80
N THR A 11 -1.25 1.97 -11.83
CA THR A 11 0.01 2.65 -12.17
C THR A 11 0.00 3.19 -13.59
N THR A 12 -0.75 2.57 -14.51
CA THR A 12 -0.87 3.03 -15.89
C THR A 12 -1.41 4.45 -16.02
N ASN A 13 -2.25 4.91 -15.08
CA ASN A 13 -2.71 6.29 -15.03
C ASN A 13 -1.57 7.30 -14.84
N PHE A 14 -0.45 6.88 -14.24
CA PHE A 14 0.70 7.74 -13.92
C PHE A 14 1.92 7.45 -14.81
N LYS A 15 1.73 6.71 -15.90
CA LYS A 15 2.84 6.25 -16.75
C LYS A 15 3.70 7.40 -17.26
N ASN A 16 3.06 8.47 -17.73
CA ASN A 16 3.77 9.63 -18.27
C ASN A 16 4.52 10.38 -17.17
N GLU A 17 3.92 10.59 -15.99
CA GLU A 17 4.64 11.20 -14.87
C GLU A 17 5.84 10.37 -14.43
N ILE A 18 5.72 9.05 -14.36
CA ILE A 18 6.83 8.16 -13.96
C ILE A 18 7.98 8.22 -14.98
N ILE A 19 7.67 8.21 -16.29
CA ILE A 19 8.69 8.36 -17.35
C ILE A 19 9.37 9.73 -17.26
N ASN A 20 8.60 10.80 -17.07
CA ASN A 20 9.15 12.16 -16.92
C ASN A 20 10.05 12.28 -15.69
N ASN A 21 9.65 11.68 -14.56
CA ASN A 21 10.47 11.64 -13.35
C ASN A 21 11.75 10.82 -13.55
N ASN A 22 11.68 9.68 -14.24
CA ASN A 22 12.86 8.88 -14.60
C ASN A 22 13.89 9.67 -15.43
N ASN A 23 13.42 10.57 -16.30
CA ASN A 23 14.31 11.40 -17.11
C ASN A 23 15.14 12.39 -16.28
N ASN A 24 14.63 12.80 -15.11
CA ASN A 24 15.32 13.69 -14.17
C ASN A 24 16.36 12.95 -13.31
N ILE A 25 16.37 11.61 -13.29
CA ILE A 25 17.31 10.81 -12.48
C ILE A 25 18.66 10.71 -13.21
N GLU A 26 19.78 10.84 -12.50
CA GLU A 26 21.11 10.56 -13.06
C GLU A 26 21.43 9.07 -12.90
N TRP A 27 21.33 8.31 -13.99
CA TRP A 27 21.61 6.87 -13.97
C TRP A 27 23.07 6.57 -14.28
N PHE A 28 23.65 5.61 -13.54
CA PHE A 28 24.95 5.03 -13.85
C PHE A 28 24.83 3.50 -14.03
N PRO A 29 25.17 2.94 -15.21
CA PRO A 29 25.56 3.64 -16.44
C PRO A 29 24.37 4.33 -17.11
N SER A 30 24.64 5.40 -17.87
CA SER A 30 23.62 6.29 -18.44
C SER A 30 22.60 5.60 -19.33
N HIS A 31 23.03 4.58 -20.09
CA HIS A 31 22.15 3.83 -21.00
C HIS A 31 21.04 3.04 -20.29
N ILE A 32 21.06 2.90 -18.96
CA ILE A 32 19.96 2.26 -18.22
C ILE A 32 18.69 3.11 -18.22
N LYS A 33 18.84 4.45 -18.18
CA LYS A 33 17.73 5.41 -18.14
C LYS A 33 16.74 5.18 -19.28
N GLU A 34 17.25 5.19 -20.51
CA GLU A 34 16.46 5.03 -21.73
C GLU A 34 16.37 3.55 -22.16
N GLY A 35 17.37 2.74 -21.79
CA GLY A 35 17.43 1.32 -22.09
C GLY A 35 16.54 0.50 -21.14
N ARG A 36 17.16 -0.22 -20.20
CA ARG A 36 16.45 -1.24 -19.40
C ARG A 36 15.27 -0.65 -18.62
N MET A 37 15.44 0.50 -17.96
CA MET A 37 14.37 1.13 -17.18
C MET A 37 13.35 1.82 -18.09
N GLY A 38 13.82 2.62 -19.06
CA GLY A 38 12.94 3.30 -20.02
C GLY A 38 12.00 2.34 -20.74
N ASN A 39 12.55 1.29 -21.36
CA ASN A 39 11.76 0.27 -22.05
C ASN A 39 10.77 -0.47 -21.12
N PHE A 40 11.13 -0.67 -19.85
CA PHE A 40 10.22 -1.26 -18.85
C PHE A 40 9.04 -0.33 -18.56
N LEU A 41 9.31 0.96 -18.33
CA LEU A 41 8.29 1.97 -18.04
C LEU A 41 7.37 2.23 -19.24
N GLU A 42 7.90 2.18 -20.46
CA GLU A 42 7.11 2.27 -21.70
C GLU A 42 6.11 1.12 -21.87
N ASN A 43 6.35 -0.02 -21.23
CA ASN A 43 5.47 -1.19 -21.27
C ASN A 43 4.83 -1.48 -19.90
N MET A 44 4.83 -0.49 -19.01
CA MET A 44 4.29 -0.64 -17.66
C MET A 44 2.81 -1.03 -17.69
N VAL A 45 2.48 -2.01 -16.86
CA VAL A 45 1.12 -2.49 -16.59
C VAL A 45 0.71 -2.14 -15.17
N ASP A 46 -0.58 -2.24 -14.87
CA ASP A 46 -1.09 -2.07 -13.51
C ASP A 46 -0.46 -3.09 -12.56
N TRP A 47 -0.11 -2.64 -11.37
CA TRP A 47 0.63 -3.46 -10.42
C TRP A 47 -0.35 -4.25 -9.55
N ASN A 48 -0.37 -5.57 -9.72
CA ASN A 48 -1.04 -6.46 -8.79
C ASN A 48 -0.30 -6.45 -7.45
N ILE A 49 -0.90 -5.88 -6.41
CA ILE A 49 -0.32 -5.78 -5.07
C ILE A 49 -0.80 -6.86 -4.11
N GLY A 50 -1.95 -7.50 -4.37
CA GLY A 50 -2.50 -8.53 -3.49
C GLY A 50 -1.72 -9.85 -3.60
N ARG A 51 -1.46 -10.50 -2.47
CA ARG A 51 -0.79 -11.81 -2.39
C ARG A 51 -1.56 -12.74 -1.47
N ASN A 52 -1.89 -13.93 -1.98
CA ASN A 52 -2.47 -15.03 -1.19
C ASN A 52 -1.36 -15.73 -0.38
N ARG A 53 -0.91 -15.08 0.70
CA ARG A 53 0.18 -15.53 1.60
C ARG A 53 -0.17 -15.20 3.04
N TYR A 54 0.60 -15.76 3.97
CA TYR A 54 0.36 -15.61 5.41
C TYR A 54 1.21 -14.51 6.06
N TRP A 55 2.50 -14.40 5.71
CA TRP A 55 3.43 -13.45 6.31
C TRP A 55 3.73 -12.28 5.37
N GLY A 56 3.42 -11.07 5.80
CA GLY A 56 3.57 -9.81 5.08
C GLY A 56 2.63 -8.76 5.65
N THR A 57 2.78 -7.50 5.22
CA THR A 57 1.87 -6.41 5.61
C THR A 57 0.45 -6.75 5.14
N PRO A 58 -0.54 -6.87 6.04
CA PRO A 58 -1.90 -7.20 5.62
C PRO A 58 -2.52 -6.09 4.77
N LEU A 59 -3.19 -6.45 3.67
CA LEU A 59 -3.91 -5.46 2.87
C LEU A 59 -5.07 -4.90 3.71
N ASN A 60 -5.03 -3.60 3.96
CA ASN A 60 -5.87 -2.93 4.95
C ASN A 60 -7.26 -2.55 4.39
N VAL A 61 -7.91 -3.45 3.65
CA VAL A 61 -9.25 -3.24 3.10
C VAL A 61 -10.27 -4.12 3.83
N TRP A 62 -11.32 -3.51 4.35
CA TRP A 62 -12.49 -4.18 4.90
C TRP A 62 -13.66 -4.04 3.93
N ILE A 63 -14.40 -5.13 3.72
CA ILE A 63 -15.58 -5.17 2.86
C ILE A 63 -16.81 -5.45 3.72
N CYS A 64 -17.86 -4.64 3.54
CA CYS A 64 -19.12 -4.85 4.22
C CYS A 64 -19.88 -6.05 3.64
N ASN A 65 -20.31 -6.97 4.50
CA ASN A 65 -21.04 -8.17 4.10
C ASN A 65 -22.45 -7.89 3.56
N ASP A 66 -23.03 -6.72 3.89
CA ASP A 66 -24.43 -6.40 3.56
C ASP A 66 -24.56 -5.51 2.31
N CYS A 67 -23.60 -4.63 2.05
CA CYS A 67 -23.68 -3.64 0.96
C CYS A 67 -22.42 -3.54 0.08
N ASN A 68 -21.43 -4.41 0.28
CA ASN A 68 -20.16 -4.43 -0.46
C ASN A 68 -19.37 -3.12 -0.41
N HIS A 69 -19.65 -2.23 0.55
CA HIS A 69 -18.85 -1.04 0.75
C HIS A 69 -17.44 -1.44 1.17
N GLU A 70 -16.43 -0.92 0.48
CA GLU A 70 -15.02 -1.07 0.81
C GLU A 70 -14.56 0.11 1.66
N TYR A 71 -13.81 -0.19 2.71
CA TYR A 71 -13.25 0.79 3.61
C TYR A 71 -11.81 0.44 3.96
N ALA A 72 -10.90 1.41 3.84
CA ALA A 72 -9.50 1.26 4.18
C ALA A 72 -9.13 2.21 5.33
N PRO A 73 -8.96 1.69 6.56
CA PRO A 73 -8.54 2.51 7.70
C PRO A 73 -7.19 3.18 7.43
N SER A 74 -7.13 4.48 7.71
CA SER A 74 -5.95 5.32 7.46
C SER A 74 -4.89 5.30 8.57
N SER A 75 -5.24 4.77 9.74
CA SER A 75 -4.36 4.67 10.91
C SER A 75 -4.92 3.65 11.92
N ILE A 76 -4.13 3.29 12.94
CA ILE A 76 -4.62 2.51 14.09
C ILE A 76 -5.78 3.22 14.77
N LYS A 77 -5.73 4.56 14.88
CA LYS A 77 -6.81 5.33 15.49
C LYS A 77 -8.11 5.26 14.69
N ASP A 78 -8.00 5.34 13.37
CA ASP A 78 -9.14 5.20 12.46
C ASP A 78 -9.74 3.79 12.56
N LEU A 79 -8.89 2.76 12.62
CA LEU A 79 -9.31 1.38 12.85
C LEU A 79 -10.06 1.22 14.19
N GLN A 80 -9.53 1.77 15.28
CA GLN A 80 -10.18 1.76 16.60
C GLN A 80 -11.55 2.44 16.59
N ASN A 81 -11.66 3.61 15.95
CA ASN A 81 -12.91 4.38 15.90
C ASN A 81 -14.03 3.64 15.15
N ASN A 82 -13.68 2.79 14.18
CA ASN A 82 -14.63 2.06 13.35
C ASN A 82 -14.82 0.61 13.78
N SER A 83 -14.07 0.13 14.78
CA SER A 83 -14.22 -1.24 15.27
C SER A 83 -15.47 -1.39 16.13
N ILE A 84 -16.11 -2.56 16.01
CA ILE A 84 -17.25 -2.94 16.86
C ILE A 84 -16.78 -3.24 18.29
N ASN A 85 -15.59 -3.82 18.43
CA ASN A 85 -14.99 -4.17 19.71
C ASN A 85 -13.91 -3.16 20.07
N LYS A 86 -13.64 -3.02 21.37
CA LYS A 86 -12.50 -2.23 21.81
C LYS A 86 -11.20 -2.89 21.32
N ILE A 87 -10.33 -2.08 20.71
CA ILE A 87 -8.99 -2.44 20.28
C ILE A 87 -8.00 -1.63 21.11
N ASP A 88 -6.99 -2.29 21.66
CA ASP A 88 -5.92 -1.62 22.41
C ASP A 88 -4.95 -0.88 21.46
N GLU A 89 -4.16 0.04 22.00
CA GLU A 89 -3.22 0.86 21.19
C GLU A 89 -2.03 0.05 20.68
N ASP A 90 -1.62 -0.99 21.40
CA ASP A 90 -0.53 -1.91 21.08
C ASP A 90 -0.98 -3.13 20.26
N ILE A 91 -2.09 -3.00 19.53
CA ILE A 91 -2.65 -4.08 18.73
C ILE A 91 -1.62 -4.66 17.74
N GLU A 92 -1.55 -5.98 17.71
CA GLU A 92 -0.82 -6.71 16.69
C GLU A 92 -1.59 -6.66 15.35
N LEU A 93 -1.02 -5.93 14.38
CA LEU A 93 -1.60 -5.72 13.05
C LEU A 93 -1.25 -6.83 12.06
N HIS A 94 -0.40 -7.79 12.40
CA HIS A 94 -0.12 -8.93 11.53
C HIS A 94 -1.26 -9.95 11.53
N ARG A 95 -1.30 -10.77 10.48
CA ARG A 95 -2.08 -12.01 10.51
C ARG A 95 -1.48 -12.98 11.55
N PRO A 96 -2.31 -13.76 12.27
CA PRO A 96 -3.77 -13.89 12.12
C PRO A 96 -4.58 -12.87 12.94
N TYR A 97 -3.94 -12.01 13.72
CA TYR A 97 -4.62 -11.19 14.74
C TYR A 97 -5.54 -10.14 14.13
N VAL A 98 -5.07 -9.42 13.11
CA VAL A 98 -5.84 -8.39 12.41
C VAL A 98 -7.09 -8.93 11.70
N ASP A 99 -7.08 -10.22 11.32
CA ASP A 99 -8.21 -10.87 10.64
C ASP A 99 -9.44 -11.00 11.55
N ASN A 100 -9.25 -10.95 12.88
CA ASN A 100 -10.34 -11.02 13.86
C ASN A 100 -11.00 -9.65 14.13
N ILE A 101 -10.47 -8.57 13.55
CA ILE A 101 -11.03 -7.23 13.74
C ILE A 101 -12.24 -7.05 12.83
N THR A 102 -13.41 -6.88 13.44
CA THR A 102 -14.65 -6.53 12.73
C THR A 102 -14.91 -5.04 12.84
N LEU A 103 -15.20 -4.40 11.70
CA LEU A 103 -15.60 -2.98 11.66
C LEU A 103 -17.11 -2.84 11.47
N SER A 104 -17.64 -1.70 11.91
CA SER A 104 -19.00 -1.26 11.60
C SER A 104 -18.99 -0.45 10.31
N CYS A 105 -19.80 -0.86 9.34
CA CYS A 105 -19.87 -0.20 8.04
C CYS A 105 -20.41 1.23 8.16
N PRO A 106 -19.67 2.26 7.71
CA PRO A 106 -20.12 3.65 7.80
C PRO A 106 -21.33 3.97 6.90
N LYS A 107 -21.71 3.06 6.00
CA LYS A 107 -22.84 3.24 5.07
C LYS A 107 -24.15 2.61 5.54
N CYS A 108 -24.07 1.43 6.17
CA CYS A 108 -25.28 0.66 6.54
C CYS A 108 -25.25 0.09 7.97
N ASN A 109 -24.19 0.36 8.75
CA ASN A 109 -23.93 -0.22 10.08
C ASN A 109 -23.81 -1.76 10.10
N GLY A 110 -23.71 -2.38 8.93
CA GLY A 110 -23.41 -3.80 8.77
C GLY A 110 -22.00 -4.16 9.23
N LYS A 111 -21.73 -5.45 9.43
CA LYS A 111 -20.38 -5.92 9.79
C LYS A 111 -19.47 -5.92 8.56
N MET A 112 -18.21 -5.54 8.74
CA MET A 112 -17.17 -5.63 7.72
C MET A 112 -16.05 -6.56 8.15
N SER A 113 -15.54 -7.34 7.19
CA SER A 113 -14.40 -8.24 7.35
C SER A 113 -13.26 -7.79 6.46
N ARG A 114 -12.01 -7.98 6.93
CA ARG A 114 -10.82 -7.70 6.11
C ARG A 114 -10.75 -8.67 4.94
N VAL A 115 -10.23 -8.23 3.80
CA VAL A 115 -9.76 -9.11 2.72
C VAL A 115 -8.64 -10.02 3.22
N GLU A 116 -8.43 -11.19 2.62
CA GLU A 116 -7.44 -12.15 3.14
C GLU A 116 -6.01 -11.83 2.72
N GLU A 117 -5.82 -11.10 1.62
CA GLU A 117 -4.51 -10.84 1.03
C GLU A 117 -3.56 -10.08 1.96
N VAL A 118 -2.28 -10.39 1.80
CA VAL A 118 -1.18 -9.51 2.24
C VAL A 118 -0.63 -8.76 1.03
N ILE A 119 0.13 -7.71 1.28
CA ILE A 119 0.70 -6.84 0.25
C ILE A 119 1.98 -7.48 -0.32
N ASP A 120 2.26 -7.21 -1.60
CA ASP A 120 3.53 -7.49 -2.25
C ASP A 120 4.72 -6.86 -1.52
N VAL A 121 5.77 -7.64 -1.25
CA VAL A 121 6.93 -7.20 -0.46
C VAL A 121 7.68 -6.01 -1.09
N TRP A 122 7.57 -5.83 -2.41
CA TRP A 122 8.12 -4.67 -3.09
C TRP A 122 7.42 -3.37 -2.72
N PHE A 123 6.16 -3.42 -2.27
CA PHE A 123 5.46 -2.27 -1.70
C PHE A 123 6.05 -1.85 -0.36
N ASP A 124 6.37 -2.82 0.51
CA ASP A 124 7.03 -2.54 1.79
C ASP A 124 8.40 -1.88 1.54
N SER A 125 9.18 -2.48 0.63
CA SER A 125 10.51 -1.98 0.25
C SER A 125 10.42 -0.60 -0.41
N GLY A 126 9.44 -0.39 -1.29
CA GLY A 126 9.21 0.89 -1.98
C GLY A 126 8.67 1.99 -1.07
N SER A 127 8.00 1.62 0.04
CA SER A 127 7.48 2.56 1.04
C SER A 127 8.55 3.05 2.02
N MET A 128 9.72 2.40 2.03
CA MET A 128 10.83 2.69 2.93
C MET A 128 11.14 4.19 3.10
N PRO A 129 11.20 5.05 2.05
CA PRO A 129 11.59 6.45 2.20
C PRO A 129 10.76 7.24 3.22
N PHE A 130 9.47 6.92 3.37
CA PHE A 130 8.57 7.56 4.33
C PHE A 130 8.24 6.67 5.53
N ALA A 131 8.07 5.36 5.30
CA ALA A 131 7.66 4.42 6.34
C ALA A 131 8.72 4.30 7.46
N GLN A 132 10.00 4.39 7.13
CA GLN A 132 11.10 4.34 8.11
C GLN A 132 11.04 5.47 9.15
N HIS A 133 10.34 6.56 8.83
CA HIS A 133 10.20 7.74 9.68
C HIS A 133 8.82 7.84 10.35
N HIS A 134 7.95 6.82 10.20
CA HIS A 134 6.56 6.89 10.66
C HIS A 134 5.79 8.08 10.06
N TYR A 135 6.19 8.55 8.87
CA TYR A 135 5.47 9.57 8.11
C TYR A 135 4.13 8.98 7.61
N PRO A 136 3.02 9.72 7.64
CA PRO A 136 2.89 11.16 7.94
C PRO A 136 2.65 11.51 9.42
N PHE A 137 2.65 10.54 10.33
CA PHE A 137 2.29 10.75 11.74
C PHE A 137 3.39 11.49 12.51
N ASP A 138 4.65 11.11 12.27
CA ASP A 138 5.82 11.70 12.93
C ASP A 138 6.91 12.13 11.94
N ASN A 139 7.95 12.77 12.47
CA ASN A 139 9.24 13.03 11.81
C ASN A 139 9.14 13.74 10.44
N GLN A 140 8.12 14.58 10.23
CA GLN A 140 7.90 15.27 8.95
C GLN A 140 9.10 16.15 8.57
N LYS A 141 9.75 16.78 9.56
CA LYS A 141 10.97 17.57 9.32
C LYS A 141 12.12 16.71 8.80
N ILE A 142 12.30 15.50 9.36
CA ILE A 142 13.36 14.57 8.95
C ILE A 142 13.05 14.07 7.54
N PHE A 143 11.81 13.62 7.27
CA PHE A 143 11.39 13.20 5.93
C PHE A 143 11.65 14.31 4.88
N ASN A 144 11.20 15.54 5.14
CA ASN A 144 11.37 16.66 4.22
C ASN A 144 12.83 17.08 3.98
N GLN A 145 13.74 16.73 4.90
CA GLN A 145 15.18 17.00 4.76
C GLN A 145 15.91 15.91 3.97
N HIS A 146 15.40 14.68 3.96
CA HIS A 146 16.06 13.52 3.34
C HIS A 146 15.38 13.05 2.06
N PHE A 147 14.18 13.56 1.75
CA PHE A 147 13.49 13.31 0.50
C PHE A 147 13.58 14.55 -0.42
N PRO A 148 14.01 14.39 -1.69
CA PRO A 148 14.50 13.17 -2.34
C PRO A 148 15.94 12.81 -1.93
N ALA A 149 16.29 11.53 -1.94
CA ALA A 149 17.65 11.06 -1.64
C ALA A 149 18.63 11.41 -2.76
N ASP A 150 19.90 11.66 -2.41
CA ASP A 150 20.94 12.04 -3.37
C ASP A 150 21.50 10.84 -4.16
N PHE A 151 21.50 9.63 -3.56
CA PHE A 151 22.05 8.41 -4.15
C PHE A 151 21.42 7.16 -3.52
N ILE A 152 21.22 6.10 -4.34
CA ILE A 152 20.74 4.77 -3.92
C ILE A 152 21.56 3.65 -4.58
#